data_AF-A0A535DES8-F1
#
_entry.id   AF-A0A535DES8-F1
#
_cell.length_a   1.000
_cell.length_b   1.000
_cell.length_c   1.000
_cell.angle_alpha   90.00
_cell.angle_beta   90.00
_cell.angle_gamma   90.00
#
_symmetry.space_group_name_H-M   'P 1'
#
loop_
_entity.id
_entity.type
_entity.pdbx_description
1 polymer ?
#
loop_
_entity_poly.entity_id
_entity_poly.type
_entity_poly.pdbx_seq_one_letter_code
_entity_poly.pdbx_strand_id
1 'polypeptide(L)' 'MAKKTAFITGCSAGGVGYALAELLAGKGYRVIATMRSPEKGKGLEDAARTNGWDLRVVKLDVRDDA' A
#
# COMPACT_ATOMS: atom_id res chain seq x y z
N MET A 1 -15.34 6.05 -15.87
CA MET A 1 -14.30 6.96 -15.33
C MET A 1 -13.06 6.16 -14.96
N ALA A 2 -11.86 6.74 -15.08
CA ALA A 2 -10.63 6.07 -14.68
C ALA A 2 -10.56 5.91 -13.15
N LYS A 3 -10.06 4.75 -12.70
CA LYS A 3 -9.89 4.44 -11.27
C LYS A 3 -8.84 5.36 -10.66
N LYS A 4 -9.15 6.00 -9.53
CA LYS A 4 -8.20 6.86 -8.81
C LYS A 4 -7.08 6.01 -8.20
N THR A 5 -5.86 6.52 -8.26
CA THR A 5 -4.67 5.85 -7.70
C THR A 5 -4.16 6.61 -6.49
N ALA A 6 -3.86 5.89 -5.41
CA ALA A 6 -3.21 6.40 -4.21
C ALA A 6 -1.80 5.82 -4.09
N PHE A 7 -0.79 6.68 -4.10
CA PHE A 7 0.59 6.33 -3.81
C PHE A 7 0.89 6.74 -2.37
N ILE A 8 1.25 5.77 -1.53
CA ILE A 8 1.40 6.00 -0.09
C ILE A 8 2.80 5.59 0.32
N THR A 9 3.50 6.49 1.00
CA THR A 9 4.81 6.25 1.62
C THR A 9 4.66 5.88 3.08
N GLY A 10 5.49 4.97 3.60
CA GLY A 10 5.50 4.61 5.01
C GLY A 10 4.38 3.64 5.42
N CYS A 11 4.13 2.62 4.61
CA CYS A 11 3.06 1.63 4.83
C CYS A 11 3.46 0.42 5.69
N SER A 12 4.48 0.51 6.55
CA SER A 12 4.85 -0.61 7.42
C SER A 12 3.74 -0.94 8.44
N ALA A 13 3.59 -2.22 8.78
CA ALA A 13 2.60 -2.72 9.72
C ALA A 13 2.58 -1.92 11.04
N GLY A 14 1.36 -1.61 11.50
CA GLY A 14 1.13 -0.80 12.70
C GLY A 14 1.22 0.73 12.48
N GLY A 15 1.61 1.19 11.29
CA GLY A 15 1.69 2.62 10.96
C GLY A 15 0.42 3.19 10.33
N VAL A 16 0.31 4.53 10.32
CA VAL A 16 -0.82 5.25 9.70
C VAL A 16 -0.94 4.94 8.20
N GLY A 17 0.19 4.85 7.50
CA GLY A 17 0.20 4.52 6.07
C GLY A 17 -0.35 3.13 5.76
N TYR A 18 -0.20 2.17 6.69
CA TYR A 18 -0.77 0.83 6.55
C TYR A 18 -2.30 0.88 6.63
N ALA A 19 -2.84 1.51 7.67
CA ALA A 19 -4.29 1.65 7.83
C ALA A 19 -4.93 2.46 6.70
N LEU A 20 -4.25 3.51 6.21
CA LEU A 20 -4.71 4.29 5.07
C LEU A 20 -4.74 3.46 3.78
N ALA A 21 -3.76 2.58 3.57
CA ALA A 21 -3.71 1.70 2.40
C ALA A 21 -4.92 0.76 2.37
N GLU A 22 -5.25 0.12 3.50
CA GLU A 22 -6.44 -0.74 3.64
C GLU A 22 -7.73 0.06 3.41
N LEU A 23 -7.85 1.24 4.01
CA LEU A 23 -9.02 2.10 3.87
C LEU A 23 -9.28 2.49 2.41
N LEU A 24 -8.25 2.95 1.69
CA LEU A 24 -8.41 3.39 0.30
C LEU A 24 -8.63 2.21 -0.65
N ALA A 25 -7.97 1.08 -0.41
CA ALA A 25 -8.19 -0.15 -1.14
C ALA A 25 -9.65 -0.63 -1.00
N GLY A 26 -10.19 -0.65 0.23
CA GLY A 26 -11.59 -0.95 0.51
C GLY A 26 -12.59 0.03 -0.11
N LYS A 27 -12.16 1.28 -0.38
CA LYS A 27 -12.95 2.28 -1.13
C LYS A 27 -12.82 2.16 -2.66
N GLY A 28 -12.14 1.13 -3.16
CA GLY A 28 -12.01 0.87 -4.59
C GLY A 28 -10.93 1.70 -5.29
N TYR A 29 -9.97 2.26 -4.55
CA TYR A 29 -8.80 2.89 -5.16
C TYR A 29 -7.82 1.82 -5.66
N ARG A 30 -6.99 2.18 -6.64
CA ARG A 30 -5.74 1.47 -6.89
C ARG A 30 -4.71 1.98 -5.88
N VAL A 31 -4.12 1.10 -5.07
CA VAL A 31 -3.19 1.49 -4.01
C VAL A 31 -1.79 0.97 -4.31
N ILE A 32 -0.81 1.87 -4.25
CA ILE A 32 0.62 1.57 -4.29
C ILE A 32 1.16 1.90 -2.90
N ALA A 33 1.27 0.88 -2.05
CA ALA A 33 1.77 1.00 -0.69
C ALA A 33 3.29 0.81 -0.69
N THR A 34 4.04 1.78 -0.14
CA THR A 34 5.50 1.76 -0.22
C THR A 34 6.18 1.84 1.14
N MET A 35 7.34 1.18 1.24
CA MET A 35 8.20 1.19 2.42
C MET A 35 9.60 0.67 2.07
N ARG A 36 10.58 0.94 2.94
CA ARG A 36 11.97 0.47 2.77
C ARG A 36 12.11 -1.06 2.88
N SER A 37 11.26 -1.66 3.70
CA SER A 37 11.25 -3.06 4.12
C SER A 37 9.91 -3.70 3.76
N PRO A 38 9.69 -4.15 2.50
CA PRO A 38 8.42 -4.72 2.04
C PRO A 38 7.90 -5.89 2.89
N GLU A 39 8.79 -6.64 3.53
CA GLU A 39 8.47 -7.71 4.46
C GLU A 39 7.60 -7.25 5.64
N LYS A 40 7.75 -5.98 6.05
CA LYS A 40 6.90 -5.33 7.08
C LYS A 40 5.53 -4.94 6.57
N GLY A 41 5.25 -5.14 5.27
CA GLY A 41 3.97 -4.86 4.62
C GLY A 41 3.22 -6.11 4.18
N LYS A 42 3.71 -7.32 4.50
CA LYS A 42 3.14 -8.59 4.00
C LYS A 42 1.63 -8.72 4.27
N GLY A 43 1.16 -8.23 5.42
CA GLY A 43 -0.26 -8.22 5.75
C GLY A 43 -1.15 -7.44 4.77
N LEU A 44 -0.62 -6.42 4.09
CA LEU A 44 -1.37 -5.68 3.07
C LEU A 44 -1.60 -6.53 1.81
N GLU A 45 -0.62 -7.34 1.40
CA GLU A 45 -0.79 -8.22 0.25
C GLU A 45 -1.76 -9.37 0.55
N ASP A 46 -1.70 -9.89 1.77
CA ASP A 46 -2.68 -10.89 2.25
C ASP A 46 -4.09 -10.28 2.25
N ALA A 47 -4.26 -9.08 2.83
CA ALA A 47 -5.52 -8.36 2.81
C ALA A 47 -6.01 -8.07 1.37
N ALA A 48 -5.10 -7.69 0.47
CA ALA A 48 -5.44 -7.46 -0.92
C ALA A 48 -5.98 -8.72 -1.61
N ARG A 49 -5.33 -9.87 -1.41
CA ARG A 49 -5.79 -11.16 -1.94
C ARG A 49 -7.14 -11.56 -1.35
N THR A 50 -7.29 -11.49 -0.03
CA THR A 50 -8.53 -11.89 0.66
C THR A 50 -9.73 -11.03 0.24
N ASN A 51 -9.53 -9.73 0.06
CA ASN A 51 -10.61 -8.79 -0.24
C ASN A 51 -10.77 -8.47 -1.73
N GLY A 52 -9.94 -9.04 -2.60
CA GLY A 52 -9.93 -8.72 -4.04
C GLY A 52 -9.57 -7.26 -4.34
N TRP A 53 -8.76 -6.63 -3.47
CA TRP A 53 -8.38 -5.24 -3.65
C TRP A 53 -7.23 -5.09 -4.66
N ASP A 54 -7.24 -3.95 -5.35
CA ASP A 54 -6.14 -3.51 -6.21
C ASP A 54 -5.13 -2.74 -5.36
N LEU A 55 -4.41 -3.48 -4.53
CA LEU A 55 -3.35 -2.99 -3.66
C LEU A 55 -2.09 -3.83 -3.91
N ARG A 56 -0.95 -3.16 -4.02
CA ARG A 56 0.37 -3.82 -4.08
C ARG A 56 1.38 -3.12 -3.18
N VAL A 57 2.33 -3.91 -2.67
CA VAL A 57 3.47 -3.41 -1.92
C VAL A 57 4.66 -3.20 -2.86
N VAL A 58 5.32 -2.06 -2.77
CA VAL A 58 6.51 -1.73 -3.57
C VAL A 58 7.61 -1.21 -2.64
N LYS A 59 8.85 -1.66 -2.84
CA LYS A 59 10.00 -1.14 -2.12
C LYS A 59 10.27 0.31 -2.54
N LEU A 60 10.47 1.20 -1.57
CA LEU A 60 10.88 2.58 -1.79
C LEU A 60 11.65 3.11 -0.57
N ASP A 61 12.80 3.73 -0.80
CA ASP A 61 13.39 4.69 0.13
C ASP A 61 13.18 6.09 -0.45
N VAL A 62 12.43 6.94 0.25
CA VAL A 62 12.10 8.31 -0.23
C VAL A 62 13.29 9.27 -0.19
N ARG A 63 14.45 8.81 0.30
CA ARG A 63 15.70 9.56 0.35
C ARG A 63 16.68 9.13 -0.74
N ASP A 64 16.29 8.13 -1.54
CA ASP A 64 17.08 7.59 -2.64
C ASP A 64 16.40 8.00 -3.96
N ASP A 65 17.06 8.88 -4.71
CA ASP A 65 16.57 9.42 -5.98
C ASP A 65 17.01 8.57 -7.19
N ALA A 66 17.73 7.47 -6.95
CA ALA A 66 18.24 6.56 -7.99
C ALA A 66 17.17 5.63 -8.58
#